data_AF-A0A2M8Q6H4-F1
#
_entry.id   AF-A0A2M8Q6H4-F1
#
_cell.length_a   1.000
_cell.length_b   1.000
_cell.length_c   1.000
_cell.angle_alpha   90.00
_cell.angle_beta   90.00
_cell.angle_gamma   90.00
#
_symmetry.space_group_name_H-M   'P 1'
#
loop_
_entity.id
_entity.type
_entity.pdbx_description
1 polymer ?
#
loop_
_entity_poly.entity_id
_entity_poly.type
_entity_poly.pdbx_seq_one_letter_code
_entity_poly.pdbx_strand_id
1 'polypeptide(L)'
;HLQVLGALGAKLAQNGKFELRADGRLRGKDILLDEASVTATENGLMAAALAQGVTVLRNAASEPHVQDLCHLLTRMGCRIEGVGSNVLTIHGCDRLHGAEAHISPDFVEVGSYIG
;
A
#
# COMPACT_ATOMS: atom_id res chain seq x y z
N HIS A 1 5.61 2.25 -8.51
CA HIS A 1 4.15 2.53 -8.45
C HIS A 1 3.33 1.87 -9.55
N LEU A 2 3.46 2.30 -10.81
CA LEU A 2 2.66 1.77 -11.92
C LEU A 2 2.89 0.27 -12.12
N GLN A 3 4.11 -0.20 -11.82
CA GLN A 3 4.46 -1.62 -11.81
C GLN A 3 3.62 -2.43 -10.82
N VAL A 4 3.34 -1.91 -9.62
CA VAL A 4 2.55 -2.63 -8.60
C VAL A 4 1.10 -2.78 -9.06
N LEU A 5 0.51 -1.70 -9.55
CA LEU A 5 -0.86 -1.73 -10.09
C LEU A 5 -0.94 -2.65 -11.31
N GLY A 6 0.06 -2.60 -12.19
CA GLY A 6 0.18 -3.51 -13.34
C GLY A 6 0.30 -4.97 -12.93
N ALA A 7 1.13 -5.28 -11.94
CA ALA A 7 1.31 -6.62 -11.39
C ALA A 7 0.00 -7.19 -10.82
N LEU A 8 -0.79 -6.35 -10.14
CA LEU A 8 -2.12 -6.69 -9.62
C LEU A 8 -3.20 -6.82 -10.71
N GLY A 9 -2.88 -6.55 -11.98
CA GLY A 9 -3.75 -6.76 -13.13
C GLY A 9 -4.33 -5.50 -13.76
N ALA A 10 -3.88 -4.30 -13.38
CA ALA A 10 -4.28 -3.06 -14.06
C ALA A 10 -3.58 -2.94 -15.42
N LYS A 11 -4.33 -2.55 -16.45
CA LYS A 11 -3.82 -2.20 -17.78
C LYS A 11 -3.46 -0.72 -17.80
N LEU A 12 -2.23 -0.41 -18.18
CA LEU A 12 -1.74 0.96 -18.34
C LEU A 12 -1.90 1.39 -19.80
N ALA A 13 -2.58 2.51 -20.03
CA ALA A 13 -2.57 3.22 -21.30
C ALA A 13 -1.87 4.57 -21.11
N GLN A 14 -1.04 4.95 -22.09
CA GLN A 14 -0.32 6.22 -22.09
C GLN A 14 -0.68 7.00 -23.37
N ASN A 15 -1.63 7.92 -23.25
CA ASN A 15 -2.06 8.80 -24.33
C ASN A 15 -1.92 10.27 -23.90
N GLY A 16 -0.70 10.69 -23.54
CA GLY A 16 -0.42 12.02 -22.97
C GLY A 16 -0.88 12.21 -21.51
N LYS A 17 -1.52 11.19 -20.94
CA LYS A 17 -1.88 11.04 -19.52
C LYS A 17 -1.71 9.57 -19.14
N PHE A 18 -1.50 9.29 -17.85
CA PHE A 18 -1.51 7.93 -17.33
C PHE A 18 -2.95 7.50 -17.04
N GLU A 19 -3.40 6.44 -17.69
CA GLU A 19 -4.71 5.83 -17.46
C GLU A 19 -4.54 4.37 -17.04
N LEU A 20 -5.12 4.00 -15.91
CA LEU A 20 -5.09 2.64 -15.37
C LEU A 20 -6.50 2.09 -15.36
N ARG A 21 -6.71 0.93 -15.98
CA ARG A 21 -8.00 0.22 -16.01
C ARG A 21 -7.85 -1.19 -15.50
N ALA A 22 -8.76 -1.64 -14.64
CA ALA A 22 -8.86 -3.02 -14.22
C ALA A 22 -10.18 -3.61 -14.72
N ASP A 23 -10.13 -4.80 -15.32
CA ASP A 23 -11.34 -5.52 -15.73
C ASP A 23 -11.94 -6.22 -14.50
N GLY A 24 -12.66 -5.46 -13.68
CA GLY A 24 -13.21 -5.90 -12.40
C GLY A 24 -12.26 -5.62 -11.23
N ARG A 25 -12.15 -6.55 -10.29
CA ARG A 25 -11.26 -6.40 -9.12
C ARG A 25 -9.83 -6.74 -9.50
N LEU A 26 -8.88 -5.99 -8.93
CA LEU A 26 -7.47 -6.36 -8.91
C LEU A 26 -7.29 -7.73 -8.25
N ARG A 27 -6.22 -8.44 -8.57
CA ARG A 27 -5.94 -9.78 -8.02
C ARG A 27 -4.63 -9.75 -7.26
N GLY A 28 -4.67 -10.22 -6.01
CA GLY A 28 -3.49 -10.33 -5.18
C GLY A 28 -2.45 -11.27 -5.78
N LYS A 29 -1.18 -10.90 -5.62
CA LYS A 29 -0.01 -11.64 -6.09
C LYS A 29 1.17 -11.44 -5.14
N ASP A 30 2.18 -12.29 -5.28
CA ASP A 30 3.52 -12.04 -4.72
C ASP A 30 4.28 -11.09 -5.66
N ILE A 31 4.66 -9.92 -5.14
CA ILE A 31 5.26 -8.81 -5.88
C ILE A 31 6.54 -8.40 -5.17
N LEU A 32 7.66 -8.51 -5.86
CA LEU A 32 8.94 -7.92 -5.45
C LEU A 32 9.02 -6.50 -5.99
N LEU A 33 9.20 -5.52 -5.10
CA LEU A 33 9.47 -4.14 -5.49
C LEU A 33 10.95 -3.98 -5.88
N ASP A 34 11.20 -3.33 -7.00
CA ASP A 34 12.56 -3.07 -7.49
C ASP A 34 13.37 -2.21 -6.50
N GLU A 35 12.68 -1.32 -5.79
CA GLU A 35 13.24 -0.46 -4.74
C GLU A 35 12.27 -0.35 -3.56
N ALA A 36 12.80 -0.09 -2.36
CA ALA A 36 12.02 0.18 -1.15
C ALA A 36 11.43 1.59 -1.18
N SER A 37 10.62 1.88 -2.20
CA SER A 37 9.94 3.16 -2.35
C SER A 37 8.73 3.22 -1.42
N VAL A 38 8.75 4.21 -0.52
CA VAL A 38 7.65 4.58 0.37
C VAL A 38 6.32 4.63 -0.37
N THR A 39 6.27 5.49 -1.38
CA THR A 39 5.03 5.86 -2.03
C THR A 39 4.56 4.74 -2.98
N ALA A 40 5.48 3.90 -3.48
CA ALA A 40 5.12 2.67 -4.19
C ALA A 40 4.50 1.63 -3.26
N THR A 41 5.05 1.49 -2.05
CA THR A 41 4.53 0.59 -1.01
C THR A 41 3.14 1.02 -0.56
N GLU A 42 2.93 2.31 -0.30
CA GLU A 42 1.62 2.87 0.09
C GLU A 42 0.55 2.66 -0.99
N ASN A 43 0.88 2.95 -2.26
CA ASN A 43 -0.04 2.68 -3.37
C ASN A 43 -0.34 1.18 -3.52
N GLY A 44 0.67 0.34 -3.30
CA GLY A 44 0.51 -1.12 -3.30
C GLY A 44 -0.42 -1.59 -2.20
N LEU A 45 -0.25 -1.10 -0.97
CA LEU A 45 -1.09 -1.38 0.19
C LEU A 45 -2.56 -1.01 -0.09
N MET A 46 -2.81 0.22 -0.55
CA MET A 46 -4.17 0.68 -0.84
C MET A 46 -4.83 -0.14 -1.95
N ALA A 47 -4.09 -0.49 -3.00
CA ALA A 47 -4.61 -1.32 -4.08
C ALA A 47 -4.87 -2.77 -3.63
N ALA A 48 -3.96 -3.34 -2.84
CA ALA A 48 -4.05 -4.70 -2.31
C ALA A 48 -5.18 -4.87 -1.29
N ALA A 49 -5.50 -3.83 -0.51
CA ALA A 49 -6.54 -3.87 0.51
C ALA A 49 -7.93 -4.25 -0.03
N LEU A 50 -8.21 -3.91 -1.29
CA LEU A 50 -9.45 -4.27 -2.01
C LEU A 50 -9.24 -5.27 -3.16
N ALA A 51 -8.01 -5.76 -3.36
CA ALA A 51 -7.75 -6.80 -4.35
C ALA A 51 -8.42 -8.12 -3.93
N GLN A 52 -8.70 -8.99 -4.90
CA GLN A 52 -9.18 -10.34 -4.62
C GLN A 52 -8.01 -11.24 -4.23
N GLY A 53 -8.10 -11.89 -3.07
CA GLY A 53 -7.09 -12.82 -2.58
C GLY A 53 -6.01 -12.16 -1.72
N VAL A 54 -4.82 -12.77 -1.70
CA VAL A 54 -3.69 -12.32 -0.87
C VAL A 54 -2.63 -11.69 -1.74
N THR A 55 -2.13 -10.52 -1.32
CA THR A 55 -0.98 -9.86 -1.93
C THR A 55 0.19 -9.92 -0.97
N VAL A 56 1.37 -10.28 -1.47
CA VAL A 56 2.63 -10.20 -0.71
C VAL A 56 3.49 -9.15 -1.37
N LEU A 57 3.79 -8.07 -0.67
CA LEU A 57 4.74 -7.04 -1.11
C LEU A 57 6.09 -7.30 -0.47
N ARG A 58 7.09 -7.65 -1.27
CA ARG A 58 8.48 -7.85 -0.83
C ARG A 58 9.30 -6.62 -1.17
N ASN A 59 10.35 -6.38 -0.38
CA ASN A 59 11.15 -5.15 -0.43
C ASN A 59 10.30 -3.90 -0.18
N ALA A 60 9.33 -4.02 0.73
CA ALA A 60 8.44 -2.94 1.14
C ALA A 60 9.17 -1.93 2.01
N ALA A 61 8.81 -0.66 1.86
CA ALA A 61 9.26 0.42 2.73
C ALA A 61 8.70 0.23 4.16
N SER A 62 9.49 0.57 5.18
CA SER A 62 9.20 0.29 6.60
C SER A 62 9.05 1.56 7.45
N GLU A 63 8.97 2.71 6.80
CA GLU A 63 8.90 4.04 7.43
C GLU A 63 7.62 4.21 8.26
N PRO A 64 7.63 5.08 9.30
CA PRO A 64 6.50 5.24 10.21
C PRO A 64 5.16 5.53 9.52
N HIS A 65 5.13 6.39 8.49
CA HIS A 65 3.89 6.72 7.77
C HIS A 65 3.33 5.52 6.97
N VAL A 66 4.17 4.58 6.52
CA VAL A 66 3.71 3.33 5.90
C VAL A 66 3.03 2.44 6.94
N GLN A 67 3.58 2.38 8.15
CA GLN A 67 3.00 1.64 9.26
C GLN A 67 1.67 2.25 9.69
N ASP A 68 1.57 3.57 9.78
CA ASP A 68 0.33 4.28 10.08
C ASP A 68 -0.78 3.96 9.06
N LEU A 69 -0.44 3.94 7.77
CA LEU A 69 -1.37 3.54 6.72
C LEU A 69 -1.83 2.08 6.90
N CYS A 70 -0.92 1.16 7.24
CA CYS A 70 -1.28 -0.22 7.54
C CYS A 70 -2.26 -0.33 8.71
N HIS A 71 -2.02 0.43 9.78
CA HIS A 71 -2.90 0.46 10.95
C HIS A 71 -4.27 1.05 10.62
N LEU A 72 -4.32 2.13 9.83
CA LEU A 72 -5.58 2.70 9.34
C LEU A 72 -6.36 1.67 8.52
N LEU A 73 -5.75 1.05 7.51
CA LEU A 73 -6.41 0.05 6.66
C LEU A 73 -6.87 -1.16 7.47
N THR A 74 -6.09 -1.56 8.49
CA THR A 74 -6.48 -2.63 9.41
C THR A 74 -7.73 -2.28 10.19
N ARG A 75 -7.80 -1.04 10.69
CA ARG A 75 -8.98 -0.51 11.39
C ARG A 75 -10.18 -0.28 10.48
N MET A 76 -9.97 -0.14 9.17
CA MET A 76 -11.02 -0.10 8.16
C MET A 76 -11.50 -1.50 7.72
N GLY A 77 -10.96 -2.58 8.31
CA GLY A 77 -11.41 -3.95 8.10
C GLY A 77 -10.52 -4.80 7.20
N CYS A 78 -9.36 -4.31 6.76
CA CYS A 78 -8.36 -5.13 6.07
C CYS A 78 -7.54 -5.95 7.07
N ARG A 79 -7.00 -7.10 6.67
CA ARG A 79 -6.00 -7.83 7.48
C ARG A 79 -4.64 -7.68 6.83
N ILE A 80 -3.70 -7.08 7.57
CA ILE A 80 -2.33 -6.83 7.11
C ILE A 80 -1.35 -7.41 8.13
N GLU A 81 -0.36 -8.14 7.65
CA GLU A 81 0.70 -8.76 8.45
C GLU A 81 2.08 -8.26 8.01
N GLY A 82 3.07 -8.30 8.92
CA GLY A 82 4.43 -7.86 8.63
C GLY A 82 4.64 -6.34 8.68
N VAL A 83 3.74 -5.60 9.33
CA VAL A 83 3.84 -4.13 9.49
C VAL A 83 5.18 -3.75 10.11
N GLY A 84 5.89 -2.80 9.48
CA GLY A 84 7.23 -2.37 9.89
C GLY A 84 8.37 -3.28 9.45
N SER A 85 8.09 -4.30 8.62
CA SER A 85 9.10 -5.14 7.99
C SER A 85 9.17 -4.91 6.48
N ASN A 86 10.19 -5.49 5.85
CA ASN A 86 10.36 -5.44 4.39
C ASN A 86 9.44 -6.41 3.61
N VAL A 87 8.58 -7.16 4.30
CA VAL A 87 7.59 -8.06 3.68
C VAL A 87 6.22 -7.82 4.30
N LEU A 88 5.29 -7.33 3.49
CA LEU A 88 3.90 -7.11 3.89
C LEU A 88 3.00 -8.16 3.26
N THR A 89 2.15 -8.81 4.06
CA THR A 89 1.11 -9.72 3.57
C THR A 89 -0.25 -9.09 3.78
N ILE A 90 -0.95 -8.81 2.69
CA ILE A 90 -2.23 -8.10 2.66
C ILE A 90 -3.31 -9.08 2.22
N HIS A 91 -4.30 -9.29 3.08
CA HIS A 91 -5.50 -10.05 2.75
C HIS A 91 -6.57 -9.08 2.27
N GLY A 92 -6.80 -9.09 0.95
CA GLY A 92 -7.77 -8.20 0.35
C GLY A 92 -9.19 -8.52 0.83
N CYS A 93 -9.97 -7.46 1.09
CA CYS A 93 -11.32 -7.52 1.63
C CYS A 93 -12.35 -7.01 0.62
N ASP A 94 -13.61 -7.40 0.78
CA ASP A 94 -14.67 -7.01 -0.17
C ASP A 94 -14.95 -5.51 -0.16
N ARG A 95 -14.91 -4.90 1.02
CA ARG A 95 -15.19 -3.49 1.27
C ARG A 95 -14.46 -3.03 2.53
N LEU A 96 -14.00 -1.78 2.53
CA LEU A 96 -13.52 -1.09 3.71
C LEU A 96 -14.66 -0.31 4.37
N HIS A 97 -14.61 -0.15 5.68
CA HIS A 97 -15.52 0.72 6.43
C HIS A 97 -14.80 1.97 6.95
N GLY A 98 -15.57 2.93 7.47
CA GLY A 98 -15.01 4.12 8.11
C GLY A 98 -14.21 3.78 9.36
N ALA A 99 -13.14 4.53 9.63
CA ALA A 99 -12.31 4.42 10.82
C ALA A 99 -11.76 5.81 11.21
N GLU A 100 -11.46 6.01 12.49
CA GLU A 100 -10.95 7.29 13.01
C GLU A 100 -9.46 7.20 13.34
N ALA A 101 -8.53 7.57 12.45
CA ALA A 101 -7.10 7.55 12.77
C ALA A 101 -6.59 8.88 13.33
N HIS A 102 -5.61 8.78 14.23
CA HIS A 102 -4.77 9.90 14.61
C HIS A 102 -3.52 9.87 13.72
N ILE A 103 -3.18 11.04 13.16
CA ILE A 103 -1.96 11.18 12.37
C ILE A 103 -0.79 11.28 13.35
N SER A 104 0.23 10.45 13.15
CA SER A 104 1.44 10.46 13.98
C SER A 104 2.19 11.79 13.86
N PRO A 105 2.95 12.19 14.89
CA PRO A 105 3.79 13.39 14.83
C PRO A 105 4.77 13.35 13.66
N ASP A 106 5.06 14.51 13.07
CA ASP A 106 6.06 14.63 12.02
C ASP A 106 7.47 14.49 12.62
N PHE A 107 8.12 13.36 12.35
CA PHE A 107 9.45 13.07 12.89
C PHE A 107 10.55 13.96 12.25
N VAL A 108 10.33 14.49 11.05
CA VAL A 108 11.25 15.44 10.39
C VAL A 108 11.15 16.81 11.08
N GLU A 109 9.93 17.24 11.40
CA GLU A 109 9.71 18.45 12.19
C GLU A 109 10.34 18.33 13.58
N VAL A 110 10.03 17.26 14.32
CA VAL A 110 10.60 17.02 15.66
C VAL A 110 12.13 17.00 15.62
N GLY A 111 12.73 16.33 14.63
CA GLY A 111 14.18 16.33 14.44
C GLY A 111 14.77 17.72 14.21
N SER A 112 14.05 18.59 13.51
CA SER A 112 14.47 19.97 13.24
C SER A 112 14.49 20.85 14.49
N TYR A 113 13.68 20.56 15.51
CA TYR A 113 13.67 21.29 16.78
C TYR A 113 14.73 20.80 17.78
N ILE A 114 15.29 19.60 17.57
CA ILE A 114 16.30 19.00 18.46
C ILE A 114 17.73 19.32 17.98
N GLY A 115 17.92 19.63 16.69
CA GLY A 115 19.19 20.05 16.09
C GLY A 115 19.47 21.54 16.23
#